data_AF-A0A2V7X518-F1
#
_entry.id   AF-A0A2V7X518-F1
#
_cell.length_a   1.000
_cell.length_b   1.000
_cell.length_c   1.000
_cell.angle_alpha   90.00
_cell.angle_beta   90.00
_cell.angle_gamma   90.00
#
_symmetry.space_group_name_H-M   'P 1'
#
loop_
_entity.id
_entity.type
_entity.pdbx_description
1 polymer ?
#
loop_
_entity_poly.entity_id
_entity_poly.type
_entity_poly.pdbx_seq_one_letter_code
_entity_poly.pdbx_strand_id
1 'polypeptide(L)'
;IIQLGGKPNMNPEGLTSRSHSEYKEAGTLVEMIKENLVAERIAIDSYAEMARYFGENDPTSRRMIEGILAVEEEHADDLATLLATLDPSKG
;
A
#
# COMPACT_ATOMS: atom_id res chain seq x y z
N ILE A 1 -6.68 -17.28 1.22
CA ILE A 1 -5.24 -17.60 1.35
C ILE A 1 -5.06 -19.09 1.04
N ILE A 2 -4.15 -19.42 0.12
CA ILE A 2 -4.01 -20.75 -0.52
C ILE A 2 -3.53 -21.82 0.48
N GLN A 3 -2.94 -21.40 1.61
CA GLN A 3 -2.51 -22.27 2.71
C GLN A 3 -3.65 -22.92 3.52
N LEU A 4 -4.92 -22.60 3.26
CA LEU A 4 -6.10 -23.23 3.90
C LEU A 4 -6.98 -24.02 2.92
N GLY A 5 -6.45 -24.42 1.76
CA GLY A 5 -7.22 -25.19 0.75
C GLY A 5 -8.21 -24.35 -0.07
N GLY A 6 -8.20 -23.04 0.07
CA GLY A 6 -8.97 -22.13 -0.76
C GLY A 6 -8.34 -21.97 -2.14
N LYS A 7 -9.09 -22.26 -3.21
CA LYS A 7 -8.68 -21.95 -4.58
C LYS A 7 -8.74 -20.43 -4.80
N PRO A 8 -7.65 -19.75 -5.18
CA PRO A 8 -7.70 -18.34 -5.51
C PRO A 8 -8.59 -18.14 -6.75
N ASN A 9 -9.68 -17.40 -6.60
CA ASN A 9 -10.48 -16.96 -7.74
C ASN A 9 -9.76 -15.79 -8.43
N MET A 10 -9.14 -16.08 -9.59
CA MET A 10 -8.46 -15.12 -10.46
C MET A 10 -9.35 -14.68 -11.65
N ASN A 11 -10.66 -14.94 -11.61
CA ASN A 11 -11.56 -14.47 -12.66
C ASN A 11 -11.60 -12.92 -12.65
N PRO A 12 -11.22 -12.24 -13.75
CA PRO A 12 -11.23 -10.78 -13.84
C PRO A 12 -12.61 -10.15 -13.63
N GLU A 13 -13.70 -10.89 -13.85
CA GLU A 13 -15.08 -10.43 -13.56
C GLU A 13 -15.30 -10.14 -12.06
N GLY A 14 -14.49 -10.75 -11.16
CA GLY A 14 -14.56 -10.54 -9.72
C GLY A 14 -13.60 -9.47 -9.18
N LEU A 15 -12.78 -8.84 -10.02
CA LEU A 15 -11.83 -7.80 -9.60
C LEU A 15 -12.54 -6.55 -9.10
N THR A 16 -13.60 -6.13 -9.78
CA THR A 16 -14.37 -4.93 -9.43
C THR A 16 -15.17 -5.14 -8.15
N SER A 17 -15.73 -6.34 -7.93
CA SER A 17 -16.54 -6.65 -6.74
C SER A 17 -15.72 -6.89 -5.47
N ARG A 18 -14.40 -7.12 -5.61
CA ARG A 18 -13.45 -7.34 -4.50
C ARG A 18 -12.48 -6.18 -4.30
N SER A 19 -12.49 -5.17 -5.18
CA SER A 19 -11.69 -3.97 -5.02
C SER A 19 -12.25 -3.12 -3.89
N HIS A 20 -11.48 -2.98 -2.81
CA HIS A 20 -11.76 -2.06 -1.73
C HIS A 20 -11.45 -0.59 -2.09
N SER A 21 -10.95 -0.33 -3.30
CA SER A 21 -10.67 1.00 -3.83
C SER A 21 -11.78 1.40 -4.80
N GLU A 22 -12.48 2.50 -4.51
CA GLU A 22 -13.27 3.19 -5.53
C GLU A 22 -12.33 3.60 -6.67
N TYR A 23 -12.65 3.19 -7.91
CA TYR A 23 -11.97 3.70 -9.09
C TYR A 23 -12.34 5.19 -9.23
N LYS A 24 -11.38 6.07 -8.95
CA LYS A 24 -11.51 7.50 -9.15
C LYS A 24 -10.63 7.88 -10.34
N GLU A 25 -11.23 8.42 -11.39
CA GLU A 25 -10.45 9.13 -12.42
C GLU A 25 -9.87 10.39 -11.78
N ALA A 26 -8.64 10.30 -11.29
CA ALA A 26 -7.87 11.51 -11.00
C ALA A 26 -7.56 12.18 -12.35
N GLY A 27 -7.96 13.45 -12.47
CA GLY A 27 -7.94 14.18 -13.74
C GLY A 27 -6.54 14.47 -14.27
N THR A 28 -5.51 14.29 -13.44
CA THR A 28 -4.10 14.51 -13.77
C THR A 28 -3.18 13.50 -13.10
N LEU A 29 -2.01 13.23 -13.71
CA LEU A 29 -0.97 12.37 -13.15
C LEU A 29 -0.51 12.84 -11.75
N VAL A 30 -0.46 14.16 -11.53
CA VAL A 30 -0.07 14.74 -10.23
C VAL A 30 -1.10 14.41 -9.14
N GLU A 31 -2.40 14.43 -9.46
CA GLU A 31 -3.45 14.01 -8.53
C GLU A 31 -3.38 12.52 -8.23
N MET A 32 -3.14 11.67 -9.24
CA MET A 32 -2.94 10.22 -9.04
C MET A 32 -1.78 9.94 -8.08
N ILE A 33 -0.64 10.61 -8.26
CA ILE A 33 0.53 10.44 -7.39
C ILE A 33 0.23 10.90 -5.96
N LYS A 34 -0.51 12.00 -5.79
CA LYS A 34 -0.96 12.47 -4.46
C LYS A 34 -1.88 11.46 -3.79
N GLU A 35 -2.83 10.90 -4.51
CA GLU A 35 -3.74 9.88 -3.98
C GLU A 35 -2.99 8.60 -3.60
N ASN A 36 -2.05 8.13 -4.45
CA ASN A 36 -1.19 6.99 -4.12
C ASN A 36 -0.34 7.25 -2.87
N LEU A 37 0.27 8.44 -2.74
CA LEU A 37 1.06 8.78 -1.56
C LEU A 37 0.22 8.77 -0.27
N VAL A 38 -1.06 9.14 -0.34
CA VAL A 38 -1.98 9.00 0.80
C VAL A 38 -2.25 7.53 1.09
N ALA A 39 -2.45 6.70 0.07
CA ALA A 39 -2.64 5.26 0.24
C ALA A 39 -1.43 4.59 0.89
N GLU A 40 -0.20 4.92 0.47
CA GLU A 40 1.02 4.36 1.07
C GLU A 40 1.14 4.73 2.56
N ARG A 41 0.80 5.97 2.94
CA ARG A 41 0.82 6.39 4.36
C ARG A 41 -0.17 5.60 5.21
N ILE A 42 -1.34 5.30 4.68
CA ILE A 42 -2.34 4.45 5.36
C ILE A 42 -1.82 3.02 5.48
N ALA A 43 -1.14 2.50 4.45
CA ALA A 43 -0.53 1.17 4.48
C ALA A 43 0.59 1.10 5.53
N ILE A 44 1.49 2.09 5.57
CA ILE A 44 2.55 2.23 6.58
C ILE A 44 1.97 2.19 8.00
N ASP A 45 0.95 3.01 8.28
CA ASP A 45 0.31 3.04 9.60
C ASP A 45 -0.27 1.67 9.97
N SER A 46 -0.92 1.01 9.01
CA SER A 46 -1.54 -0.30 9.19
C SER A 46 -0.51 -1.40 9.46
N TYR A 47 0.58 -1.46 8.68
CA TYR A 47 1.62 -2.46 8.86
C TYR A 47 2.46 -2.20 10.12
N ALA A 48 2.68 -0.94 10.49
CA ALA A 48 3.31 -0.60 11.76
C ALA A 48 2.46 -1.05 12.97
N GLU A 49 1.14 -0.92 12.89
CA GLU A 49 0.23 -1.46 13.91
C GLU A 49 0.28 -2.99 13.96
N MET A 50 0.25 -3.67 12.81
CA MET A 50 0.37 -5.13 12.73
C MET A 50 1.70 -5.64 13.30
N ALA A 51 2.82 -4.97 13.00
CA ALA A 51 4.13 -5.30 13.55
C ALA A 51 4.13 -5.19 15.09
N ARG A 52 3.54 -4.13 15.64
CA ARG A 52 3.35 -3.96 17.09
C ARG A 52 2.45 -5.04 17.69
N TYR A 53 1.37 -5.40 16.99
CA TYR A 53 0.43 -6.44 17.43
C TYR A 53 1.10 -7.81 17.55
N PHE A 54 1.90 -8.21 16.56
CA PHE A 54 2.64 -9.48 16.62
C PHE A 54 3.74 -9.46 17.69
N GLY A 55 4.48 -8.35 17.78
CA GLY A 55 5.45 -8.10 18.85
C GLY A 55 6.40 -9.29 19.07
N GLU A 56 6.64 -9.63 20.34
CA GLU A 56 7.47 -10.78 20.71
C GLU A 56 6.70 -12.12 20.70
N ASN A 57 5.37 -12.08 20.58
CA ASN A 57 4.52 -13.27 20.61
C ASN A 57 4.58 -14.06 19.30
N ASP A 58 4.82 -13.35 18.18
CA ASP A 58 5.03 -13.97 16.87
C ASP A 58 6.14 -13.23 16.08
N PRO A 59 7.41 -13.50 16.39
CA PRO A 59 8.54 -12.85 15.71
C PRO A 59 8.67 -13.26 14.24
N THR A 60 8.04 -14.37 13.81
CA THR A 60 8.06 -14.81 12.41
C THR A 60 7.15 -13.93 11.57
N SER A 61 5.90 -13.77 12.00
CA SER A 61 4.95 -12.88 11.31
C SER A 61 5.38 -11.42 11.41
N ARG A 62 5.88 -10.97 12.58
CA ARG A 62 6.41 -9.61 12.74
C ARG A 62 7.49 -9.31 11.70
N ARG A 63 8.49 -10.17 11.54
CA ARG A 63 9.60 -9.94 10.62
C ARG A 63 9.15 -9.88 9.15
N MET A 64 8.12 -10.63 8.76
CA MET A 64 7.52 -10.50 7.43
C MET A 64 6.82 -9.16 7.25
N ILE A 65 6.02 -8.73 8.22
CA ILE A 65 5.32 -7.43 8.17
C ILE A 65 6.30 -6.27 8.18
N GLU A 66 7.38 -6.33 8.97
CA GLU A 66 8.45 -5.32 8.95
C GLU A 66 9.10 -5.21 7.57
N GLY A 67 9.23 -6.33 6.84
CA GLY A 67 9.71 -6.32 5.46
C GLY A 67 8.74 -5.63 4.49
N ILE A 68 7.44 -5.82 4.65
CA ILE A 68 6.42 -5.13 3.86
C ILE A 68 6.42 -3.64 4.20
N LEU A 69 6.44 -3.30 5.49
CA LEU A 69 6.50 -1.92 5.98
C LEU A 69 7.67 -1.15 5.35
N ALA A 70 8.87 -1.75 5.32
CA ALA A 70 10.04 -1.12 4.72
C ALA A 70 9.86 -0.81 3.22
N VAL A 71 9.15 -1.69 2.48
CA VAL A 71 8.85 -1.47 1.06
C VAL A 71 7.84 -0.33 0.88
N GLU A 72 6.81 -0.25 1.71
CA GLU A 72 5.85 0.86 1.61
C GLU A 72 6.48 2.21 2.01
N GLU A 73 7.43 2.22 2.95
CA GLU A 73 8.22 3.41 3.27
C GLU A 73 9.07 3.87 2.08
N GLU A 74 9.70 2.94 1.35
CA GLU A 74 10.41 3.23 0.09
C GLU A 74 9.47 3.78 -0.99
N HIS A 75 8.32 3.14 -1.20
CA HIS A 75 7.30 3.62 -2.15
C HIS A 75 6.81 5.03 -1.82
N ALA A 76 6.57 5.32 -0.53
CA ALA A 76 6.14 6.65 -0.10
C ALA A 76 7.21 7.72 -0.35
N ASP A 77 8.49 7.39 -0.16
CA ASP A 77 9.62 8.30 -0.45
C ASP A 77 9.78 8.56 -1.95
N ASP A 78 9.67 7.51 -2.77
CA ASP A 78 9.71 7.60 -4.23
C ASP A 78 8.58 8.48 -4.78
N LEU A 79 7.34 8.27 -4.29
CA LEU A 79 6.19 9.09 -4.69
C LEU A 79 6.33 10.54 -4.24
N ALA A 80 6.87 10.78 -3.05
CA ALA A 80 7.13 12.14 -2.55
C ALA A 80 8.18 12.86 -3.42
N THR A 81 9.25 12.16 -3.79
CA THR A 81 10.31 12.67 -4.67
C THR A 81 9.79 12.95 -6.08
N LEU A 82 8.99 12.03 -6.62
CA LEU A 82 8.35 12.19 -7.93
C LEU A 82 7.39 13.39 -7.93
N LEU A 83 6.63 13.58 -6.84
CA LEU A 83 5.72 14.71 -6.73
C LEU A 83 6.48 16.05 -6.68
N ALA A 84 7.60 16.11 -5.95
CA ALA A 84 8.44 17.30 -5.87
C ALA A 84 9.08 17.66 -7.23
N THR A 85 9.40 16.68 -8.06
CA THR A 85 9.97 16.89 -9.39
C THR A 85 8.93 17.32 -10.44
N LEU A 86 7.68 16.85 -10.31
CA LEU A 86 6.60 17.17 -11.25
C LEU A 86 5.83 18.46 -10.93
N ASP A 87 5.84 18.91 -9.67
CA ASP A 87 5.20 20.15 -9.24
C ASP A 87 6.23 21.18 -8.74
N PRO A 88 6.91 21.91 -9.65
CA PRO A 88 7.95 22.88 -9.30
C PRO A 88 7.41 24.12 -8.57
N SER A 89 6.10 24.24 -8.34
CA SER A 89 5.52 25.35 -7.56
C SER A 89 5.85 25.28 -6.06
N LYS A 90 6.51 24.20 -5.60
CA LYS A 90 6.98 24.00 -4.23
C LYS A 90 8.51 23.91 -4.07
N GLY A 91 9.28 24.21 -5.11
CA GLY A 91 10.75 24.30 -5.07
C GLY A 91 11.25 25.65 -4.57
#